data_AF-A0A699U7Y0-F1
#
_entry.id   AF-A0A699U7Y0-F1
#
_cell.length_a   1.000
_cell.length_b   1.000
_cell.length_c   1.000
_cell.angle_alpha   90.00
_cell.angle_beta   90.00
_cell.angle_gamma   90.00
#
_symmetry.space_group_name_H-M   'P 1'
#
loop_
_entity.id
_entity.type
_entity.pdbx_description
1 polymer ?
#
loop_
_entity_poly.entity_id
_entity_poly.type
_entity_poly.pdbx_seq_one_letter_code
_entity_poly.pdbx_strand_id
1 'polypeptide(L)'
;FLDDILIYSKNEKEHEEHLKAILGLLKEEKLGIHVDPSKIESVKDWASPKTSTEIRQFLGLAGYYRRFIEGFLKIAKSMTKLTQKAIKLDLGEKEENAFQLIKQKLCSALILALPEGSEDFVVYCDASHKGLGAVLMQREKVIAYAFRQLKVHERNYTTHDLELGLVVFALKIWR
;
A
#
# COMPACT_ATOMS: atom_id res chain seq x y z
N PHE A 1 13.82 11.05 3.28
CA PHE A 1 15.09 10.48 2.74
C PHE A 1 16.05 10.11 3.88
N LEU A 2 15.55 9.99 5.12
CA LEU A 2 16.25 9.41 6.26
C LEU A 2 15.12 8.91 7.18
N ASP A 3 14.43 7.88 6.71
CA ASP A 3 13.23 7.32 7.35
C ASP A 3 13.56 5.91 7.91
N ASP A 4 14.80 5.45 7.73
CA ASP A 4 15.28 4.12 8.13
C ASP A 4 16.21 4.24 9.34
N ILE A 5 15.84 3.58 10.44
CA ILE A 5 16.68 3.44 11.64
C ILE A 5 17.41 2.09 11.55
N LEU A 6 18.74 2.12 11.44
CA LEU A 6 19.56 0.91 11.47
C LEU A 6 19.88 0.55 12.93
N ILE A 7 19.39 -0.62 13.38
CA ILE A 7 19.69 -1.17 14.71
C ILE A 7 20.77 -2.25 14.53
N TYR A 8 21.91 -2.07 15.19
CA TYR A 8 22.98 -3.07 15.23
C TYR A 8 23.07 -3.69 16.62
N SER A 9 23.19 -5.02 16.67
CA SER A 9 23.40 -5.78 17.89
C SER A 9 24.43 -6.88 17.65
N LYS A 10 25.16 -7.28 18.69
CA LYS A 10 26.24 -8.26 18.55
C LYS A 10 25.69 -9.68 18.42
N ASN A 11 24.59 -9.97 19.13
CA ASN A 11 23.97 -11.29 19.19
C ASN A 11 22.44 -11.17 18.99
N GLU A 12 21.78 -12.25 18.55
CA GLU A 12 20.34 -12.30 18.28
C GLU A 12 19.48 -11.94 19.50
N LYS A 13 19.87 -12.43 20.68
CA LYS A 13 19.15 -12.17 21.95
C LYS A 13 19.17 -10.69 22.34
N GLU A 14 20.31 -10.01 22.17
CA GLU A 14 20.44 -8.55 22.36
C GLU A 14 19.68 -7.78 21.28
N HIS A 15 19.60 -8.32 20.06
CA HIS A 15 18.86 -7.70 18.98
C HIS A 15 17.37 -7.64 19.27
N GLU A 16 16.81 -8.71 19.84
CA GLU A 16 15.41 -8.77 20.25
C GLU A 16 15.10 -7.74 21.36
N GLU A 17 16.00 -7.59 22.34
CA GLU A 17 15.87 -6.60 23.41
C GLU A 17 15.96 -5.16 22.89
N HIS A 18 16.93 -4.86 22.01
CA HIS A 18 17.05 -3.56 21.36
C HIS A 18 15.83 -3.22 20.50
N LEU A 19 15.30 -4.20 19.75
CA LEU A 19 14.07 -4.05 18.98
C LEU A 19 12.89 -3.72 19.88
N LYS A 20 12.69 -4.48 20.97
CA LYS A 20 11.59 -4.23 21.92
C LYS A 20 11.67 -2.83 22.53
N ALA A 21 12.86 -2.39 22.93
CA ALA A 21 13.07 -1.06 23.50
C ALA A 21 12.77 0.06 22.49
N ILE A 22 13.31 -0.04 21.27
CA ILE A 22 13.11 0.99 20.24
C ILE A 22 11.65 1.01 19.77
N LEU A 23 11.02 -0.15 19.56
CA LEU A 23 9.60 -0.22 19.23
C LEU A 23 8.71 0.31 20.37
N GLY A 24 9.10 0.11 21.63
CA GLY A 24 8.44 0.70 22.80
C GLY A 24 8.50 2.23 22.80
N LEU A 25 9.69 2.80 22.60
CA LEU A 25 9.88 4.25 22.49
C LEU A 25 9.10 4.85 21.31
N LEU A 26 9.10 4.18 20.15
CA LEU A 26 8.32 4.62 18.99
C LEU A 26 6.81 4.61 19.27
N LYS A 27 6.31 3.66 20.08
CA LYS A 27 4.91 3.65 20.54
C LYS A 27 4.61 4.79 21.51
N GLU A 28 5.47 5.05 22.50
CA GLU A 28 5.25 6.11 23.51
C GLU A 28 5.27 7.51 22.90
N GLU A 29 6.19 7.79 21.98
CA GLU A 29 6.31 9.07 21.27
C GLU A 29 5.25 9.26 20.16
N LYS A 30 4.31 8.31 19.99
CA LYS A 30 3.38 8.26 18.84
C LYS A 30 4.09 8.32 17.47
N LEU A 31 5.37 7.97 17.42
CA LEU A 31 6.19 7.80 16.22
C LEU A 31 5.93 6.43 15.57
N GLY A 32 4.65 6.05 15.46
CA GLY A 32 4.27 4.98 14.54
C GLY A 32 4.58 5.39 13.09
N ILE A 33 4.38 4.48 12.14
CA ILE A 33 4.24 4.85 10.71
C ILE A 33 2.90 5.58 10.54
N HIS A 34 2.77 6.74 11.17
CA HIS A 34 1.82 7.75 10.75
C HIS A 34 2.52 8.51 9.64
N VAL A 35 1.87 8.57 8.49
CA VAL A 35 2.20 9.64 7.56
C VAL A 35 1.85 10.91 8.29
N ASP A 36 2.85 11.77 8.39
CA ASP A 36 2.79 13.10 8.96
C ASP A 36 1.40 13.72 8.69
N PRO A 37 0.66 14.15 9.73
CA PRO A 37 -0.64 14.79 9.56
C PRO A 37 -0.61 15.88 8.49
N SER A 38 0.52 16.57 8.32
CA SER A 38 0.73 17.56 7.26
C SER A 38 0.66 16.96 5.85
N LYS A 39 1.15 15.73 5.63
CA LYS A 39 1.03 14.99 4.37
C LYS A 39 -0.40 14.46 4.16
N ILE A 40 -1.12 14.13 5.23
CA ILE A 40 -2.54 13.75 5.16
C ILE A 40 -3.37 14.97 4.76
N GLU A 41 -3.14 16.12 5.38
CA GLU A 41 -3.75 17.41 5.02
C GLU A 41 -3.39 17.79 3.59
N SER A 42 -2.14 17.61 3.17
CA SER A 42 -1.71 17.84 1.78
C SER A 42 -2.52 17.01 0.77
N VAL A 43 -2.80 15.75 1.09
CA VAL A 43 -3.61 14.87 0.24
C VAL A 43 -5.09 15.22 0.34
N LYS A 44 -5.58 15.60 1.53
CA LYS A 44 -6.97 16.01 1.80
C LYS A 44 -7.33 17.35 1.15
N ASP A 45 -6.38 18.25 1.00
CA ASP A 45 -6.57 19.55 0.38
C ASP A 45 -6.12 19.57 -1.08
N TRP A 46 -5.63 18.43 -1.60
CA TRP A 46 -5.25 18.30 -3.00
C TRP A 46 -6.44 18.60 -3.92
N ALA A 47 -6.31 19.66 -4.73
CA ALA A 47 -7.33 20.07 -5.68
C ALA A 47 -7.44 19.08 -6.85
N SER A 48 -8.63 18.93 -7.43
CA SER A 48 -8.83 18.01 -8.55
C SER A 48 -7.87 18.36 -9.70
N PRO A 49 -7.01 17.43 -10.11
CA PRO A 49 -5.87 17.73 -10.98
C PRO A 49 -6.34 18.06 -12.40
N LYS A 50 -6.08 19.25 -12.91
CA LYS A 50 -6.54 19.68 -14.24
C LYS A 50 -5.54 19.35 -15.35
N THR A 51 -4.31 19.03 -14.98
CA THR A 51 -3.20 18.81 -15.91
C THR A 51 -2.70 17.37 -15.86
N SER A 52 -2.27 16.81 -17.00
CA SER A 52 -1.66 15.46 -17.06
C SER A 52 -0.43 15.30 -16.15
N THR A 53 0.27 16.40 -15.85
CA THR A 53 1.39 16.45 -14.91
C THR A 53 0.92 16.29 -13.47
N GLU A 54 -0.14 16.98 -13.06
CA GLU A 54 -0.73 16.88 -11.73
C GLU A 54 -1.32 15.48 -11.49
N ILE A 55 -1.96 14.90 -12.50
CA ILE A 55 -2.45 13.51 -12.45
C ILE A 55 -1.28 12.54 -12.22
N ARG A 56 -0.16 12.71 -12.92
CA ARG A 56 1.05 11.89 -12.73
C ARG A 56 1.66 12.07 -11.33
N GLN A 57 1.72 13.29 -10.82
CA GLN A 57 2.21 13.57 -9.46
C GLN A 57 1.34 12.89 -8.41
N PHE A 58 0.01 13.03 -8.52
CA PHE A 58 -0.94 12.37 -7.63
C PHE A 58 -0.82 10.86 -7.69
N LEU A 59 -0.80 10.27 -8.90
CA LEU A 59 -0.64 8.81 -9.06
C LEU A 59 0.71 8.31 -8.56
N GLY A 60 1.78 9.12 -8.65
CA GLY A 60 3.08 8.80 -8.08
C GLY A 60 3.02 8.70 -6.56
N LEU A 61 2.43 9.70 -5.89
CA LEU A 61 2.26 9.70 -4.44
C LEU A 61 1.30 8.60 -3.97
N ALA A 62 0.13 8.48 -4.60
CA ALA A 62 -0.83 7.43 -4.28
C ALA A 62 -0.25 6.02 -4.56
N GLY A 63 0.65 5.90 -5.54
CA GLY A 63 1.40 4.69 -5.84
C GLY A 63 2.31 4.23 -4.70
N TYR A 64 2.90 5.15 -3.93
CA TYR A 64 3.68 4.82 -2.73
C TYR A 64 2.80 4.14 -1.66
N TYR A 65 1.59 4.66 -1.48
CA TYR A 65 0.61 4.15 -0.51
C TYR A 65 -0.34 3.09 -1.07
N ARG A 66 -0.08 2.56 -2.28
CA ARG A 66 -0.98 1.58 -2.93
C ARG A 66 -1.24 0.33 -2.09
N ARG A 67 -0.31 0.00 -1.18
CA ARG A 67 -0.38 -1.16 -0.24
C ARG A 67 -1.41 -0.96 0.88
N PHE A 68 -1.91 0.26 1.05
CA PHE A 68 -2.93 0.56 2.05
C PHE A 68 -4.32 0.60 1.41
N ILE A 69 -4.39 0.90 0.11
CA ILE A 69 -5.66 1.11 -0.59
C ILE A 69 -6.13 -0.18 -1.27
N GLU A 70 -7.19 -0.78 -0.71
CA GLU A 70 -7.85 -1.93 -1.33
C GLU A 70 -8.38 -1.59 -2.75
N GLY A 71 -8.03 -2.42 -3.73
CA GLY A 71 -8.48 -2.26 -5.11
C GLY A 71 -7.84 -1.09 -5.86
N PHE A 72 -6.74 -0.51 -5.36
CA PHE A 72 -6.07 0.65 -5.95
C PHE A 72 -5.85 0.52 -7.46
N LEU A 73 -5.33 -0.61 -7.94
CA LEU A 73 -5.06 -0.79 -9.37
C LEU A 73 -6.33 -0.76 -10.24
N LYS A 74 -7.49 -1.13 -9.70
CA LYS A 74 -8.77 -1.07 -10.42
C LYS A 74 -9.26 0.38 -10.53
N ILE A 75 -9.10 1.16 -9.46
CA ILE A 75 -9.53 2.56 -9.37
C ILE A 75 -8.56 3.45 -10.17
N ALA A 76 -7.26 3.28 -9.99
CA ALA A 76 -6.22 4.05 -10.68
C ALA A 76 -6.15 3.78 -12.19
N LYS A 77 -6.78 2.71 -12.69
CA LYS A 77 -6.77 2.37 -14.11
C LYS A 77 -7.44 3.43 -14.98
N SER A 78 -8.53 4.05 -14.52
CA SER A 78 -9.17 5.16 -15.24
C SER A 78 -8.24 6.37 -15.31
N MET A 79 -7.65 6.76 -14.18
CA MET A 79 -6.72 7.88 -14.11
C MET A 79 -5.41 7.65 -14.87
N THR A 80 -4.88 6.43 -14.89
CA THR A 80 -3.65 6.09 -15.63
C THR A 80 -3.84 6.25 -17.13
N LYS A 81 -5.06 5.98 -17.65
CA LYS A 81 -5.37 6.24 -19.07
C LYS A 81 -5.21 7.71 -19.42
N LEU A 82 -5.65 8.64 -18.56
CA LEU A 82 -5.51 10.08 -18.78
C LEU A 82 -4.05 10.55 -18.90
N THR A 83 -3.07 9.77 -18.43
CA THR A 83 -1.65 10.12 -18.52
C THR A 83 -0.98 9.69 -19.84
N GLN A 84 -1.66 8.92 -20.68
CA GLN A 84 -1.11 8.42 -21.95
C GLN A 84 -1.03 9.55 -22.99
N LYS A 85 0.02 9.53 -23.83
CA LYS A 85 0.19 10.53 -24.91
C LYS A 85 -1.01 10.43 -25.87
N ALA A 86 -1.52 11.59 -26.30
CA ALA A 86 -2.61 11.79 -27.27
C ALA A 86 -4.07 11.71 -26.78
N ILE A 87 -4.35 11.77 -25.47
CA ILE A 87 -5.73 11.85 -24.94
C ILE A 87 -6.03 13.28 -24.48
N LYS A 88 -7.16 13.86 -24.91
CA LYS A 88 -7.67 15.13 -24.39
C LYS A 88 -7.98 14.95 -22.89
N LEU A 89 -7.40 15.81 -22.06
CA LEU A 89 -7.68 15.85 -20.62
C LEU A 89 -9.08 16.40 -20.41
N ASP A 90 -10.07 15.51 -20.45
CA ASP A 90 -11.42 15.82 -19.99
C ASP A 90 -11.67 14.95 -18.76
N LEU A 91 -11.69 15.58 -17.60
CA LEU A 91 -12.00 14.91 -16.34
C LEU A 91 -13.49 14.70 -16.28
N GLY A 92 -13.92 13.55 -16.78
CA GLY A 92 -15.30 13.10 -16.65
C GLY A 92 -15.65 12.80 -15.19
N GLU A 93 -16.94 12.63 -14.96
CA GLU A 93 -17.50 12.28 -13.65
C GLU A 93 -16.92 10.97 -13.08
N LYS A 94 -16.53 10.02 -13.95
CA LYS A 94 -15.94 8.73 -13.55
C LYS A 94 -14.52 8.90 -13.00
N GLU A 95 -13.74 9.78 -13.61
CA GLU A 95 -12.36 10.05 -13.24
C GLU A 95 -12.30 10.91 -11.97
N GLU A 96 -13.22 11.87 -11.82
CA GLU A 96 -13.37 12.65 -10.59
C GLU A 96 -13.78 11.74 -9.41
N ASN A 97 -14.76 10.86 -9.61
CA ASN A 97 -15.15 9.88 -8.60
C ASN A 97 -13.99 8.95 -8.21
N ALA A 98 -13.16 8.53 -9.17
CA ALA A 98 -11.97 7.73 -8.89
C ALA A 98 -10.93 8.51 -8.08
N PHE A 99 -10.71 9.79 -8.39
CA PHE A 99 -9.83 10.68 -7.65
C PHE A 99 -10.30 10.85 -6.19
N GLN A 100 -11.58 11.19 -5.99
CA GLN A 100 -12.15 11.35 -4.65
C GLN A 100 -12.12 10.04 -3.84
N LEU A 101 -12.38 8.91 -4.49
CA LEU A 101 -12.31 7.60 -3.83
C LEU A 101 -10.88 7.24 -3.40
N ILE A 102 -9.87 7.51 -4.23
CA ILE A 102 -8.46 7.31 -3.85
C ILE A 102 -8.10 8.23 -2.68
N LYS A 103 -8.55 9.49 -2.72
CA LYS A 103 -8.31 10.47 -1.67
C LYS A 103 -8.94 10.06 -0.33
N GLN A 104 -10.20 9.62 -0.35
CA GLN A 104 -10.86 9.06 0.83
C GLN A 104 -10.13 7.83 1.36
N LYS A 105 -9.79 6.87 0.47
CA LYS A 105 -9.09 5.65 0.87
C LYS A 105 -7.66 5.92 1.35
N LEU A 106 -6.98 6.94 0.85
CA LEU A 106 -5.71 7.39 1.42
C LEU A 106 -5.94 7.89 2.84
N CYS A 107 -6.89 8.80 3.06
CA CYS A 107 -7.17 9.33 4.39
C CYS A 107 -7.62 8.25 5.39
N SER A 108 -8.36 7.22 4.95
CA SER A 108 -8.84 6.15 5.84
C SER A 108 -7.85 4.98 5.98
N ALA A 109 -7.20 4.55 4.91
CA ALA A 109 -6.31 3.39 4.92
C ALA A 109 -4.91 3.70 5.45
N LEU A 110 -4.54 4.97 5.57
CA LEU A 110 -3.36 5.35 6.33
C LEU A 110 -3.49 5.10 7.85
N ILE A 111 -4.67 4.63 8.30
CA ILE A 111 -4.95 4.19 9.67
C ILE A 111 -4.94 2.65 9.71
N LEU A 112 -3.96 1.97 9.09
CA LEU A 112 -3.77 0.54 9.35
C LEU A 112 -3.08 0.35 10.70
N ALA A 113 -3.55 -0.64 11.45
CA ALA A 113 -3.08 -0.90 12.80
C ALA A 113 -1.58 -1.25 12.78
N LEU A 114 -0.84 -0.75 13.76
CA LEU A 114 0.56 -1.13 13.92
C LEU A 114 0.65 -2.60 14.29
N PRO A 115 1.62 -3.33 13.73
CA PRO A 115 1.93 -4.65 14.20
C PRO A 115 2.35 -4.59 15.67
N GLU A 116 1.72 -5.39 16.52
CA GLU A 116 2.02 -5.48 17.95
C GLU A 116 2.78 -6.77 18.23
N GLY A 117 4.12 -6.67 18.23
CA GLY A 117 5.00 -7.83 18.40
C GLY A 117 5.24 -8.61 17.09
N SER A 118 5.83 -9.80 17.21
CA SER A 118 6.21 -10.67 16.09
C SER A 118 5.27 -11.87 15.88
N GLU A 119 4.23 -12.00 16.71
CA GLU A 119 3.34 -13.16 16.75
C GLU A 119 1.96 -12.84 16.14
N ASP A 120 1.16 -13.87 15.87
CA ASP A 120 -0.25 -13.76 15.42
C ASP A 120 -0.49 -13.11 14.04
N PHE A 121 0.51 -13.12 13.15
CA PHE A 121 0.29 -12.68 11.76
C PHE A 121 -0.44 -13.75 10.96
N VAL A 122 -1.56 -13.33 10.35
CA VAL A 122 -2.33 -14.15 9.42
C VAL A 122 -2.35 -13.45 8.08
N VAL A 123 -1.95 -14.17 7.03
CA VAL A 123 -2.03 -13.68 5.66
C VAL A 123 -3.20 -14.34 4.95
N TYR A 124 -4.16 -13.53 4.49
CA TYR A 124 -5.23 -13.96 3.60
C TYR A 124 -4.82 -13.72 2.16
N CYS A 125 -5.00 -14.71 1.30
CA CYS A 125 -4.58 -14.68 -0.10
C CYS A 125 -5.79 -14.97 -0.98
N ASP A 126 -6.03 -14.13 -1.99
CA ASP A 126 -6.98 -14.37 -3.08
C ASP A 126 -6.30 -14.20 -4.45
N ALA A 127 -6.37 -15.24 -5.28
CA ALA A 127 -5.81 -15.27 -6.61
C ALA A 127 -6.90 -15.40 -7.65
N SER A 128 -6.87 -14.55 -8.67
CA SER A 128 -7.79 -14.62 -9.81
C SER A 128 -7.07 -14.36 -11.13
N HIS A 129 -7.72 -14.71 -12.25
CA HIS A 129 -7.22 -14.34 -13.59
C HIS A 129 -7.12 -12.82 -13.84
N LYS A 130 -7.58 -11.98 -12.91
CA LYS A 130 -7.43 -10.51 -12.96
C LYS A 130 -6.20 -10.01 -12.19
N GLY A 131 -5.70 -10.77 -11.22
CA GLY A 131 -4.62 -10.34 -10.33
C GLY A 131 -4.52 -11.17 -9.05
N LEU A 132 -3.46 -10.91 -8.30
CA LEU A 132 -3.13 -11.53 -7.03
C LEU A 132 -3.30 -10.51 -5.91
N GLY A 133 -4.06 -10.84 -4.86
CA GLY A 133 -4.25 -10.02 -3.68
C GLY A 133 -3.90 -10.76 -2.40
N ALA A 134 -3.24 -10.08 -1.47
CA ALA A 134 -3.03 -10.57 -0.11
C ALA A 134 -3.35 -9.49 0.93
N VAL A 135 -3.77 -9.92 2.11
CA VAL A 135 -4.04 -9.07 3.27
C VAL A 135 -3.28 -9.62 4.46
N LEU A 136 -2.42 -8.81 5.06
CA LEU A 136 -1.75 -9.11 6.32
C LEU A 136 -2.64 -8.61 7.45
N MET A 137 -3.03 -9.52 8.33
CA MET A 137 -3.83 -9.26 9.52
C MET A 137 -3.07 -9.70 10.77
N GLN A 138 -3.36 -9.02 11.88
CA GLN A 138 -2.87 -9.41 13.19
C GLN A 138 -3.98 -9.13 14.20
N ARG A 139 -4.36 -10.15 14.99
CA ARG A 139 -5.41 -10.03 16.02
C ARG A 139 -6.68 -9.32 15.52
N GLU A 140 -7.21 -9.81 14.40
CA GLU A 140 -8.40 -9.30 13.70
C GLU A 140 -8.27 -7.87 13.12
N LYS A 141 -7.11 -7.23 13.24
CA LYS A 141 -6.84 -5.92 12.63
C LYS A 141 -6.08 -6.09 11.34
N VAL A 142 -6.44 -5.29 10.33
CA VAL A 142 -5.68 -5.24 9.08
C VAL A 142 -4.42 -4.39 9.29
N ILE A 143 -3.28 -4.96 8.92
CA ILE A 143 -1.95 -4.33 9.03
C ILE A 143 -1.49 -3.82 7.66
N ALA A 144 -1.68 -4.61 6.59
CA ALA A 144 -1.29 -4.21 5.25
C ALA A 144 -2.08 -4.94 4.17
N TYR A 145 -2.28 -4.30 3.01
CA TYR A 145 -2.74 -4.96 1.79
C TYR A 145 -1.57 -5.09 0.80
N ALA A 146 -1.57 -6.16 0.01
CA ALA A 146 -0.65 -6.33 -1.10
C ALA A 146 -1.44 -6.75 -2.34
N PHE A 147 -1.16 -6.13 -3.48
CA PHE A 147 -1.83 -6.49 -4.73
C PHE A 147 -0.87 -6.37 -5.91
N ARG A 148 -0.97 -7.30 -6.86
CA ARG A 148 -0.16 -7.34 -8.08
C ARG A 148 -0.99 -7.83 -9.26
N GLN A 149 -0.89 -7.15 -10.39
CA GLN A 149 -1.45 -7.64 -11.65
C GLN A 149 -0.63 -8.81 -12.19
N LEU A 150 -1.31 -9.75 -12.84
CA LEU A 150 -0.65 -10.86 -13.54
C LEU A 150 0.19 -10.33 -14.69
N LYS A 151 1.44 -10.81 -14.77
CA LYS A 151 2.29 -10.65 -15.94
C LYS A 151 1.69 -11.39 -17.13
N VAL A 152 2.11 -11.01 -18.34
CA VAL A 152 1.56 -11.56 -19.60
C VAL A 152 1.64 -13.10 -19.64
N HIS A 153 2.74 -13.69 -19.18
CA HIS A 153 2.92 -15.15 -19.10
C HIS A 153 2.13 -15.80 -17.94
N GLU A 154 1.97 -15.10 -16.80
CA GLU A 154 1.21 -15.60 -15.65
C GLU A 154 -0.30 -15.70 -15.95
N ARG A 155 -0.80 -15.04 -17.00
CA ARG A 155 -2.21 -15.15 -17.42
C ARG A 155 -2.60 -16.53 -17.92
N ASN A 156 -1.63 -17.30 -18.39
CA ASN A 156 -1.85 -18.65 -18.90
C ASN A 156 -1.73 -19.72 -17.80
N TYR A 157 -1.44 -19.31 -16.57
CA TYR A 157 -1.28 -20.23 -15.44
C TYR A 157 -2.62 -20.76 -14.97
N THR A 158 -2.61 -21.98 -14.44
CA THR A 158 -3.78 -22.56 -13.79
C THR A 158 -4.05 -21.86 -12.45
N THR A 159 -5.27 -21.97 -11.93
CA THR A 159 -5.63 -21.33 -10.65
C THR A 159 -4.68 -21.74 -9.51
N HIS A 160 -4.30 -23.01 -9.44
CA HIS A 160 -3.37 -23.52 -8.43
C HIS A 160 -1.97 -22.90 -8.53
N ASP A 161 -1.46 -22.69 -9.75
CA ASP A 161 -0.17 -22.03 -9.97
C ASP A 161 -0.22 -20.53 -9.58
N LEU A 162 -1.37 -19.89 -9.79
CA LEU A 162 -1.62 -18.51 -9.39
C LEU A 162 -1.67 -18.36 -7.87
N GLU A 163 -2.33 -19.30 -7.17
CA GLU A 163 -2.37 -19.37 -5.70
C GLU A 163 -0.97 -19.53 -5.12
N LEU A 164 -0.17 -20.45 -5.67
CA LEU A 164 1.22 -20.63 -5.23
C LEU A 164 2.06 -19.38 -5.48
N GLY A 165 1.91 -18.77 -6.67
CA GLY A 165 2.59 -17.51 -7.02
C GLY A 165 2.22 -16.35 -6.08
N LEU A 166 0.99 -16.33 -5.58
CA LEU A 166 0.51 -15.35 -4.62
C LEU A 166 1.13 -15.55 -3.23
N VAL A 167 1.24 -16.80 -2.75
CA VAL A 167 1.90 -17.10 -1.48
C VAL A 167 3.37 -16.67 -1.51
N VAL A 168 4.09 -17.00 -2.59
CA VAL A 168 5.48 -16.56 -2.78
C VAL A 168 5.59 -15.03 -2.85
N PHE A 169 4.62 -14.37 -3.49
CA PHE A 169 4.57 -12.91 -3.56
C PHE A 169 4.36 -12.27 -2.18
N ALA A 170 3.43 -12.80 -1.39
CA ALA A 170 3.15 -12.31 -0.03
C ALA A 170 4.38 -12.47 0.88
N LEU A 171 5.01 -13.66 0.89
CA LEU A 171 6.20 -13.93 1.70
C LEU A 171 7.42 -13.07 1.30
N LYS A 172 7.55 -12.72 0.02
CA LYS A 172 8.62 -11.81 -0.44
C LYS A 172 8.40 -10.36 -0.01
N ILE A 173 7.15 -9.95 0.16
CA ILE A 173 6.82 -8.57 0.57
C ILE A 173 6.97 -8.39 2.07
N TRP A 174 6.53 -9.38 2.86
CA TRP A 174 6.48 -9.32 4.32
C TRP A 174 7.51 -10.27 4.96
N ARG A 175 8.77 -10.12 4.56
CA ARG A 175 9.90 -10.88 5.10
C ARG A 175 10.51 -10.19 6.32
#